data_AF-A0A2X4U7K5-F1
#
_entry.id   AF-A0A2X4U7K5-F1
#
_cell.length_a   1.000
_cell.length_b   1.000
_cell.length_c   1.000
_cell.angle_alpha   90.00
_cell.angle_beta   90.00
_cell.angle_gamma   90.00
#
_symmetry.space_group_name_H-M   'P 1'
#
loop_
_entity.id
_entity.type
_entity.pdbx_description
1 polymer ?
#
loop_
_entity_poly.entity_id
_entity_poly.type
_entity_poly.pdbx_seq_one_letter_code
_entity_poly.pdbx_strand_id
1 'polypeptide(L)'
;MQIDYKFDSAPLDEAVKRLVALGQDMTPITRAISAVLASESENAFDREKDPATGQSWPALTDKYRERLEKLGKNGKMLQRSMGGLAMSLTPDFDAVSATIGTNKVYGALMQSGGTSGMPPGPSAVLARPYMGLSPEGVTQIVDIINETLSKASNG
;
A
#
# COMPACT_ATOMS: atom_id res chain seq x y z
N MET A 1 9.79 10.89 -7.36
CA MET A 1 8.33 11.15 -7.42
C MET A 1 7.73 10.39 -6.25
N GLN A 2 7.42 11.09 -5.16
CA GLN A 2 6.74 10.55 -3.99
C GLN A 2 5.24 10.65 -4.30
N ILE A 3 4.50 9.55 -4.18
CA ILE A 3 3.04 9.56 -4.30
C ILE A 3 2.52 9.55 -2.88
N ASP A 4 1.98 10.67 -2.43
CA ASP A 4 1.27 10.73 -1.16
C ASP A 4 -0.15 10.20 -1.39
N TYR A 5 -0.40 8.94 -1.02
CA TYR A 5 -1.74 8.37 -1.04
C TYR A 5 -2.42 8.68 0.29
N LYS A 6 -3.52 9.46 0.25
CA LYS A 6 -4.35 9.72 1.43
C LYS A 6 -5.41 8.63 1.56
N PHE A 7 -5.44 8.00 2.72
CA PHE A 7 -6.54 7.13 3.14
C PHE A 7 -7.68 8.01 3.64
N ASP A 8 -8.84 7.95 2.99
CA ASP A 8 -10.04 8.66 3.43
C ASP A 8 -10.78 7.78 4.44
N SER A 9 -10.57 8.03 5.74
CA SER A 9 -11.19 7.26 6.82
C SER A 9 -11.45 8.15 8.03
N ALA A 10 -12.72 8.48 8.25
CA ALA A 10 -13.15 9.28 9.41
C ALA A 10 -12.73 8.69 10.78
N PRO A 11 -12.78 7.36 10.99
CA PRO A 11 -12.24 6.76 12.22
C PRO A 11 -10.73 7.01 12.43
N LEU A 12 -9.94 6.96 11.36
CA LEU A 12 -8.50 7.26 11.40
C LEU A 12 -8.27 8.73 11.75
N ASP A 13 -9.01 9.65 11.13
CA ASP A 13 -8.88 11.09 11.40
C ASP A 13 -9.18 11.44 12.86
N GLU A 14 -10.23 10.85 13.46
CA GLU A 14 -10.54 11.06 14.87
C GLU A 14 -9.45 10.48 15.80
N ALA A 15 -9.00 9.26 15.50
CA ALA A 15 -7.98 8.57 16.28
C ALA A 15 -6.66 9.38 16.30
N VAL A 16 -6.22 9.86 15.14
CA VAL A 16 -5.00 10.68 15.00
C VAL A 16 -5.13 12.01 15.75
N LYS A 17 -6.28 12.69 15.71
CA LYS A 17 -6.50 13.95 16.46
C LYS A 17 -6.33 13.77 17.97
N ARG A 18 -6.89 12.69 18.53
CA ARG A 18 -6.76 12.37 19.97
C ARG A 18 -5.31 12.05 20.33
N LEU A 19 -4.61 11.33 19.45
CA LEU A 19 -3.22 10.95 19.61
C LEU A 19 -2.29 12.18 19.65
N VAL A 20 -2.46 13.13 18.72
CA VAL A 20 -1.67 14.38 18.66
C VAL A 20 -1.87 15.25 19.90
N ALA A 21 -3.08 15.27 20.48
CA ALA A 21 -3.39 16.08 21.66
C ALA A 21 -2.60 15.67 22.93
N LEU A 22 -2.03 14.46 22.98
CA LEU A 22 -1.26 13.98 24.12
C LEU A 22 0.18 14.50 24.18
N GLY A 23 0.71 15.07 23.09
CA GLY A 23 2.07 15.64 23.05
C GLY A 23 3.21 14.66 23.37
N GLN A 24 2.98 13.36 23.15
CA GLN A 24 3.95 12.28 23.40
C GLN A 24 4.87 12.03 22.18
N ASP A 25 5.92 11.24 22.34
CA ASP A 25 6.66 10.69 21.20
C ASP A 25 5.80 9.65 20.48
N MET A 26 5.46 9.95 19.22
CA MET A 26 4.55 9.17 18.41
C MET A 26 5.29 8.20 17.50
N THR A 27 6.62 8.25 17.48
CA THR A 27 7.47 7.38 16.67
C THR A 27 7.15 5.88 16.85
N PRO A 28 6.83 5.37 18.05
CA PRO A 28 6.42 3.98 18.21
C PRO A 28 5.12 3.64 17.47
N ILE A 29 4.17 4.58 17.44
CA ILE A 29 2.85 4.40 16.82
C ILE A 29 2.96 4.48 15.30
N THR A 30 3.62 5.51 14.78
CA THR A 30 3.84 5.67 13.33
C THR A 30 4.67 4.53 12.76
N ARG A 31 5.65 4.01 13.52
CA ARG A 31 6.34 2.76 13.17
C ARG A 31 5.39 1.58 13.05
N ALA A 32 4.52 1.37 14.04
CA ALA A 32 3.57 0.26 14.00
C ALA A 32 2.57 0.40 12.84
N ILE A 33 2.09 1.61 12.56
CA ILE A 33 1.23 1.91 11.41
C ILE A 33 1.95 1.62 10.09
N SER A 34 3.22 2.02 9.94
CA SER A 34 4.00 1.74 8.73
C SER A 34 4.17 0.24 8.45
N ALA A 35 4.23 -0.58 9.51
CA ALA A 35 4.26 -2.03 9.39
C ALA A 35 2.91 -2.59 8.90
N VAL A 36 1.78 -2.00 9.33
CA VAL A 36 0.45 -2.36 8.79
C VAL A 36 0.37 -2.03 7.30
N LEU A 37 0.84 -0.84 6.89
CA LEU A 37 0.87 -0.45 5.47
C LEU A 37 1.70 -1.43 4.61
N ALA A 38 2.82 -1.91 5.14
CA ALA A 38 3.64 -2.94 4.51
C ALA A 38 2.90 -4.27 4.38
N SER A 39 2.29 -4.74 5.47
CA SER A 39 1.50 -5.98 5.50
C SER A 39 0.34 -5.95 4.48
N GLU A 40 -0.39 -4.83 4.41
CA GLU A 40 -1.48 -4.67 3.44
C GLU A 40 -1.00 -4.74 2.00
N SER A 41 0.17 -4.16 1.72
CA SER A 41 0.76 -4.23 0.38
C SER A 41 1.26 -5.64 0.05
N GLU A 42 1.89 -6.33 1.00
CA GLU A 42 2.28 -7.74 0.86
C GLU A 42 1.07 -8.64 0.57
N ASN A 43 -0.03 -8.44 1.32
CA ASN A 43 -1.30 -9.15 1.10
C ASN A 43 -1.89 -8.86 -0.29
N ALA A 44 -1.84 -7.61 -0.76
CA ALA A 44 -2.31 -7.24 -2.10
C ALA A 44 -1.54 -7.98 -3.19
N PHE A 45 -0.20 -8.05 -3.09
CA PHE A 45 0.63 -8.83 -4.01
C PHE A 45 0.38 -10.34 -3.90
N ASP A 46 0.29 -10.88 -2.69
CA ASP A 46 0.08 -12.31 -2.50
C ASP A 46 -1.27 -12.75 -3.07
N ARG A 47 -2.33 -11.96 -2.84
CA ARG A 47 -3.68 -12.29 -3.28
C ARG A 47 -4.01 -11.79 -4.69
N GLU A 48 -3.13 -10.98 -5.29
CA GLU A 48 -3.36 -10.26 -6.54
C GLU A 48 -4.67 -9.46 -6.52
N LYS A 49 -4.88 -8.72 -5.43
CA LYS A 49 -6.12 -7.99 -5.14
C LYS A 49 -5.84 -6.57 -4.73
N ASP A 50 -6.75 -5.67 -5.09
CA ASP A 50 -6.81 -4.34 -4.54
C ASP A 50 -7.11 -4.42 -3.03
N PRO A 51 -6.24 -3.89 -2.16
CA PRO A 51 -6.43 -3.95 -0.71
C PRO A 51 -7.67 -3.17 -0.24
N ALA A 52 -8.03 -2.06 -0.90
CA ALA A 52 -9.16 -1.22 -0.48
C ALA A 52 -10.51 -1.82 -0.85
N THR A 53 -10.60 -2.46 -2.02
CA THR A 53 -11.87 -2.99 -2.56
C THR A 53 -12.00 -4.51 -2.44
N GLY A 54 -10.90 -5.22 -2.21
CA GLY A 54 -10.84 -6.69 -2.22
C GLY A 54 -10.99 -7.31 -3.62
N GLN A 55 -11.12 -6.51 -4.68
CA GLN A 55 -11.30 -6.98 -6.04
C GLN A 55 -9.99 -7.53 -6.62
N SER A 56 -10.08 -8.65 -7.34
CA SER A 56 -8.93 -9.21 -8.06
C SER A 56 -8.43 -8.23 -9.13
N TRP A 57 -7.11 -8.16 -9.26
CA TRP A 57 -6.48 -7.36 -10.30
C TRP A 57 -6.91 -7.81 -11.71
N PRO A 58 -6.96 -6.89 -12.68
CA PRO A 58 -7.26 -7.23 -14.05
C PRO A 58 -6.29 -8.26 -14.62
N ALA A 59 -6.86 -9.35 -15.11
CA ALA A 59 -6.13 -10.47 -15.67
C ALA A 59 -5.21 -10.02 -16.83
N LEU A 60 -4.12 -10.76 -17.01
CA LEU A 60 -3.25 -10.58 -18.17
C LEU A 60 -3.92 -11.13 -19.41
N THR A 61 -3.77 -10.40 -20.53
CA THR A 61 -4.15 -10.91 -21.86
C THR A 61 -3.41 -12.21 -22.16
N ASP A 62 -4.04 -13.13 -22.89
CA ASP A 62 -3.46 -14.43 -23.23
C ASP A 62 -2.09 -14.31 -23.91
N LYS A 63 -1.98 -13.42 -24.90
CA LYS A 63 -0.72 -13.12 -25.60
C LYS A 63 0.43 -12.74 -24.64
N TYR A 64 0.13 -11.96 -23.60
CA TYR A 64 1.13 -11.56 -22.62
C TYR A 64 1.50 -12.71 -21.66
N ARG A 65 0.52 -13.54 -21.29
CA ARG A 65 0.74 -14.75 -20.48
C ARG A 65 1.65 -15.74 -21.22
N GLU A 66 1.35 -16.06 -22.47
CA GLU A 66 2.18 -16.93 -23.32
C GLU A 66 3.61 -16.39 -23.47
N ARG A 67 3.75 -15.07 -23.63
CA ARG A 67 5.08 -14.43 -23.69
C ARG A 67 5.86 -14.66 -22.40
N LEU A 68 5.22 -14.52 -21.24
CA LEU A 68 5.87 -14.71 -19.94
C LEU A 68 6.26 -16.17 -19.72
N GLU A 69 5.40 -17.11 -20.10
CA GLU A 69 5.68 -18.55 -20.04
C GLU A 69 6.91 -18.92 -20.89
N LYS A 70 6.99 -18.41 -22.12
CA LYS A 70 8.17 -18.59 -22.99
C LYS A 70 9.46 -18.01 -22.41
N LEU A 71 9.35 -17.00 -21.54
CA LEU A 71 10.48 -16.39 -20.84
C LEU A 71 10.76 -17.06 -19.47
N GLY A 72 10.04 -18.13 -19.12
CA GLY A 72 10.16 -18.82 -17.83
C GLY A 72 9.67 -17.98 -16.63
N LYS A 73 8.86 -16.95 -16.86
CA LYS A 73 8.40 -16.01 -15.83
C LYS A 73 7.04 -16.44 -15.26
N ASN A 74 7.01 -17.59 -14.59
CA ASN A 74 5.77 -18.27 -14.15
C ASN A 74 5.26 -17.82 -12.76
N GLY A 75 5.83 -16.77 -12.17
CA GLY A 75 5.41 -16.26 -10.85
C GLY A 75 4.13 -15.42 -10.86
N LYS A 76 3.70 -14.98 -9.67
CA LYS A 76 2.59 -14.05 -9.47
C LYS A 76 2.84 -12.71 -10.19
N MET A 77 1.77 -12.06 -10.61
CA MET A 77 1.79 -10.74 -11.22
C MET A 77 2.61 -9.76 -10.38
N LEU A 78 3.42 -8.96 -11.08
CA LEU A 78 4.31 -7.93 -10.51
C LEU A 78 5.41 -8.46 -9.55
N GLN A 79 5.58 -9.79 -9.46
CA GLN A 79 6.54 -10.46 -8.56
C GLN A 79 7.55 -11.37 -9.29
N ARG A 80 7.58 -11.32 -10.63
CA ARG A 80 8.33 -12.28 -11.49
C ARG A 80 9.81 -11.95 -11.68
N SER A 81 10.29 -10.86 -11.11
CA SER A 81 11.66 -10.37 -11.30
C SER A 81 12.30 -10.11 -9.95
N MET A 82 13.55 -10.55 -9.79
CA MET A 82 14.38 -10.18 -8.65
C MET A 82 14.48 -8.64 -8.55
N GLY A 83 14.21 -8.09 -7.37
CA GLY A 83 14.15 -6.64 -7.16
C GLY A 83 12.99 -5.96 -7.93
N GLY A 84 11.92 -6.70 -8.23
CA GLY A 84 10.70 -6.22 -8.85
C GLY A 84 9.87 -5.31 -7.93
N LEU A 85 8.64 -4.99 -8.35
CA LEU A 85 7.82 -3.98 -7.67
C LEU A 85 7.53 -4.34 -6.21
N ALA A 86 7.06 -5.56 -5.96
CA ALA A 86 6.75 -6.03 -4.61
C ALA A 86 7.96 -5.93 -3.66
N MET A 87 9.14 -6.38 -4.13
CA MET A 87 10.38 -6.32 -3.34
C MET A 87 10.97 -4.91 -3.21
N SER A 88 10.43 -3.92 -3.92
CA SER A 88 10.92 -2.54 -3.88
C SER A 88 10.11 -1.64 -2.95
N LEU A 89 9.06 -2.19 -2.32
CA LEU A 89 8.30 -1.43 -1.35
C LEU A 89 9.11 -1.24 -0.08
N THR A 90 9.05 -0.03 0.45
CA THR A 90 9.75 0.35 1.66
C THR A 90 8.79 1.15 2.53
N PRO A 91 8.45 0.68 3.74
CA PRO A 91 7.75 1.50 4.71
C PRO A 91 8.72 2.56 5.27
N ASP A 92 8.18 3.72 5.61
CA ASP A 92 8.91 4.79 6.28
C ASP A 92 8.02 5.44 7.33
N PHE A 93 8.61 6.02 8.37
CA PHE A 93 7.88 6.66 9.45
C PHE A 93 8.74 7.71 10.17
N ASP A 94 8.08 8.74 10.68
CA ASP A 94 8.66 9.75 11.56
C ASP A 94 7.71 10.04 12.73
N ALA A 95 7.97 11.10 13.50
CA ALA A 95 7.15 11.45 14.66
C ALA A 95 5.70 11.86 14.33
N VAL A 96 5.32 12.04 13.07
CA VAL A 96 3.98 12.49 12.68
C VAL A 96 3.44 11.79 11.43
N SER A 97 4.26 10.97 10.75
CA SER A 97 3.90 10.32 9.50
C SER A 97 4.26 8.83 9.49
N ALA A 98 3.46 8.05 8.77
CA ALA A 98 3.73 6.66 8.44
C ALA A 98 3.35 6.47 6.97
N THR A 99 4.27 5.93 6.17
CA THR A 99 4.11 5.83 4.72
C THR A 99 4.63 4.49 4.20
N ILE A 100 4.24 4.17 2.97
CA ILE A 100 4.85 3.11 2.17
C ILE A 100 5.03 3.61 0.75
N GLY A 101 6.17 3.31 0.15
CA GLY A 101 6.49 3.75 -1.20
C GLY A 101 7.42 2.80 -1.93
N THR A 102 7.69 3.10 -3.20
CA THR A 102 8.63 2.37 -4.04
C THR A 102 9.53 3.35 -4.79
N ASN A 103 10.78 2.96 -5.00
CA ASN A 103 11.71 3.68 -5.88
C ASN A 103 11.50 3.37 -7.38
N LYS A 104 10.56 2.49 -7.74
CA LYS A 104 10.29 2.10 -9.13
C LYS A 104 9.35 3.12 -9.77
N VAL A 105 9.84 3.81 -10.80
CA VAL A 105 9.06 4.82 -11.56
C VAL A 105 7.74 4.26 -12.10
N TYR A 106 7.72 3.00 -12.55
CA TYR A 106 6.50 2.37 -13.07
C TYR A 106 5.50 1.96 -11.97
N GLY A 107 5.87 2.06 -10.69
CA GLY A 107 4.99 1.77 -9.56
C GLY A 107 3.72 2.62 -9.59
N ALA A 108 3.87 3.93 -9.85
CA ALA A 108 2.76 4.86 -10.04
C ALA A 108 1.75 4.37 -11.10
N LEU A 109 2.28 3.93 -12.25
CA LEU A 109 1.47 3.44 -13.36
C LEU A 109 0.75 2.13 -13.01
N MET A 110 1.36 1.25 -12.21
CA MET A 110 0.68 0.05 -11.73
C MET A 110 -0.35 0.37 -10.67
N GLN A 111 -0.06 1.28 -9.75
CA GLN A 111 -0.98 1.69 -8.67
C GLN A 111 -2.24 2.33 -9.23
N SER A 112 -2.11 3.31 -10.13
CA SER A 112 -3.22 4.17 -10.58
C SER A 112 -3.71 3.86 -11.99
N GLY A 113 -2.98 3.05 -12.76
CA GLY A 113 -3.25 2.84 -14.17
C GLY A 113 -2.77 3.98 -15.07
N GLY A 114 -2.88 3.76 -16.37
CA GLY A 114 -2.61 4.74 -17.41
C GLY A 114 -3.70 5.82 -17.49
N THR A 115 -3.32 7.00 -17.94
CA THR A 115 -4.26 8.11 -18.21
C THR A 115 -4.25 8.44 -19.70
N SER A 116 -5.31 9.08 -20.19
CA SER A 116 -5.47 9.45 -21.61
C SER A 116 -4.41 10.45 -22.12
N GLY A 117 -3.75 11.18 -21.22
CA GLY A 117 -2.65 12.09 -21.55
C GLY A 117 -1.29 11.40 -21.74
N MET A 118 -1.19 10.10 -21.44
CA MET A 118 0.05 9.33 -21.61
C MET A 118 0.19 8.78 -23.04
N PRO A 119 1.41 8.40 -23.47
CA PRO A 119 1.59 7.70 -24.74
C PRO A 119 0.74 6.41 -24.83
N PRO A 120 0.42 5.92 -26.05
CA PRO A 120 -0.53 4.81 -26.25
C PRO A 120 -0.24 3.53 -25.46
N GLY A 121 1.03 3.23 -25.19
CA GLY A 121 1.43 2.07 -24.39
C GLY A 121 1.03 2.22 -22.91
N PRO A 122 1.62 3.19 -22.17
CA PRO A 122 1.26 3.44 -20.78
C PRO A 122 -0.22 3.79 -20.57
N SER A 123 -0.87 4.51 -21.48
CA SER A 123 -2.28 4.90 -21.33
C SER A 123 -3.24 3.70 -21.26
N ALA A 124 -2.87 2.58 -21.87
CA ALA A 124 -3.68 1.35 -21.88
C ALA A 124 -3.44 0.44 -20.66
N VAL A 125 -2.54 0.82 -19.74
CA VAL A 125 -2.23 0.01 -18.56
C VAL A 125 -3.37 0.10 -17.56
N LEU A 126 -4.01 -1.05 -17.28
CA LEU A 126 -5.00 -1.14 -16.21
C LEU A 126 -4.34 -1.09 -14.82
N ALA A 127 -5.00 -0.39 -13.89
CA ALA A 127 -4.57 -0.29 -12.51
C ALA A 127 -4.57 -1.67 -11.82
N ARG A 128 -3.60 -1.84 -10.93
CA ARG A 128 -3.39 -2.99 -10.05
C ARG A 128 -2.99 -2.43 -8.68
N PRO A 129 -3.91 -1.78 -7.97
CA PRO A 129 -3.59 -1.11 -6.72
C PRO A 129 -3.01 -2.11 -5.73
N TYR A 130 -1.85 -1.78 -5.19
CA TYR A 130 -1.14 -2.59 -4.20
C TYR A 130 -0.82 -1.80 -2.94
N MET A 131 -0.96 -0.47 -2.96
CA MET A 131 -0.96 0.38 -1.77
C MET A 131 -2.40 0.80 -1.47
N GLY A 132 -2.87 0.52 -0.26
CA GLY A 132 -4.24 0.77 0.17
C GLY A 132 -4.47 0.13 1.55
N LEU A 133 -5.63 0.37 2.14
CA LEU A 133 -6.04 -0.26 3.41
C LEU A 133 -7.36 -0.99 3.19
N SER A 134 -7.39 -2.26 3.58
CA SER A 134 -8.61 -3.02 3.78
C SER A 134 -9.35 -2.54 5.04
N PRO A 135 -10.64 -2.91 5.20
CA PRO A 135 -11.37 -2.67 6.46
C PRO A 135 -10.63 -3.26 7.69
N GLU A 136 -9.99 -4.42 7.53
CA GLU A 136 -9.20 -5.04 8.58
C GLU A 136 -7.93 -4.23 8.90
N GLY A 137 -7.22 -3.73 7.88
CA GLY A 137 -6.06 -2.86 8.06
C GLY A 137 -6.41 -1.54 8.77
N VAL A 138 -7.56 -0.93 8.42
CA VAL A 138 -8.09 0.25 9.14
C VAL A 138 -8.34 -0.07 10.61
N THR A 139 -8.99 -1.21 10.89
CA THR A 139 -9.28 -1.64 12.26
C THR A 139 -8.00 -1.83 13.06
N GLN A 140 -7.01 -2.51 12.49
CA GLN A 140 -5.71 -2.73 13.13
C GLN A 140 -4.98 -1.42 13.47
N ILE A 141 -5.02 -0.42 12.59
CA ILE A 141 -4.43 0.90 12.88
C ILE A 141 -5.17 1.60 14.03
N VAL A 142 -6.51 1.56 14.01
CA VAL A 142 -7.33 2.13 15.09
C VAL A 142 -7.02 1.45 16.43
N ASP A 143 -6.85 0.13 16.46
CA ASP A 143 -6.50 -0.62 17.66
C ASP A 143 -5.12 -0.22 18.20
N ILE A 144 -4.10 -0.11 17.34
CA ILE A 144 -2.76 0.38 17.70
C ILE A 144 -2.84 1.76 18.38
N ILE A 145 -3.65 2.65 17.83
CA ILE A 145 -3.86 3.99 18.39
C ILE A 145 -4.54 3.89 19.76
N ASN A 146 -5.65 3.16 19.87
CA ASN A 146 -6.43 3.05 21.10
C ASN A 146 -5.66 2.38 22.25
N GLU A 147 -4.86 1.37 21.96
CA GLU A 147 -3.96 0.76 22.94
C GLU A 147 -2.97 1.78 23.50
N THR A 148 -2.46 2.67 22.66
CA THR A 148 -1.50 3.70 23.08
C THR A 148 -2.17 4.77 23.93
N LEU A 149 -3.37 5.23 23.54
CA LEU A 149 -4.17 6.16 24.33
C LEU A 149 -4.49 5.59 25.72
N SER A 150 -4.82 4.30 25.79
CA SER A 150 -5.14 3.60 27.04
C SER A 150 -3.92 3.51 27.97
N LYS A 151 -2.73 3.25 27.42
CA LYS A 151 -1.47 3.23 28.19
C LYS A 151 -1.12 4.62 28.72
N ALA A 152 -1.31 5.67 27.92
CA ALA A 152 -1.02 7.06 28.32
C ALA A 152 -1.99 7.60 29.38
N SER A 153 -3.23 7.09 29.43
CA SER A 153 -4.24 7.54 30.41
C SER A 153 -4.12 6.83 31.77
N ASN A 154 -3.39 5.72 31.83
CA ASN A 154 -3.21 4.89 33.03
C ASN A 154 -1.83 5.05 33.68
N GLY A 155 -0.99 5.96 33.17
CA GLY A 155 0.32 6.31 33.72
C GLY A 155 0.33 7.73 34.27
#